data_AF-A0A3D4PNK7-F1
#
_entry.id   AF-A0A3D4PNK7-F1
#
_cell.length_a   1.000
_cell.length_b   1.000
_cell.length_c   1.000
_cell.angle_alpha   90.00
_cell.angle_beta   90.00
_cell.angle_gamma   90.00
#
_symmetry.space_group_name_H-M   'P 1'
#
loop_
_entity.id
_entity.type
_entity.pdbx_description
1 polymer ?
#
loop_
_entity_poly.entity_id
_entity_poly.type
_entity_poly.pdbx_seq_one_letter_code
_entity_poly.pdbx_strand_id
1 'polypeptide(L)'
;MPYYIDPLKNLDGSLPDVFRFSAASTSASDGDCEGIGDDCAVSLSGAGGTVAVGEEVEIPISAAPQPPSAGACCQLNPATFSFSVSGVEFRSTPEEEWGSGSASLRVVQADSQAASAVLVGSFAKAGYYRVQAQVTATWSGTDASADCSDCPSCGSCVATSSTNLEITAVGIDKIVKSGSLYEGPSYEFTGKNHSLEVIPVPAGESFPDGKLINRIVDKPEGSQLSNNLGSGTSIYIQPDVAGTYIVLSSCGSSSDAYIIHAHELTVQKGQVDVYVGQQVSLSAGINPQPPQSTTYFWTIPTSVAVKGYSLNESGTSAEKFKSDEYWNKNISFYFVDSPGDTTVKVRARITYGSYNEFISSQDEEVACNVFKPTATLTSKTTTEDPPIGVGNDNFLRFGAIERSAGISIDGKVTSIPDNGLNEKIGLVQLINLDQSGVIVPSGFSSWNTGGKYVLDNGNNNGVFYEGERSVLENTGVGNVWLYDSPGTSVFYHTSFQRSDSFKTYLMYKPDDSGIWVPLMKLEWDWQGSAERSTVFSEWEVTGSSHSENPSGGATTEFPEWDQSWNDLN
;
A
#
# COMPACT_ATOMS: atom_id res chain seq x y z
N MET A 1 45.21 17.75 20.87
CA MET A 1 44.06 17.98 21.76
C MET A 1 43.28 19.17 21.22
N PRO A 2 41.95 19.13 21.13
CA PRO A 2 41.12 18.06 20.58
C PRO A 2 40.48 18.51 19.24
N TYR A 3 40.10 17.50 18.45
CA TYR A 3 39.24 17.64 17.28
C TYR A 3 37.86 18.13 17.70
N TYR A 4 37.31 19.11 16.99
CA TYR A 4 35.89 19.42 17.03
C TYR A 4 35.22 18.55 15.95
N ILE A 5 34.53 17.51 16.39
CA ILE A 5 33.69 16.67 15.53
C ILE A 5 32.32 17.34 15.49
N ASP A 6 31.92 17.74 14.29
CA ASP A 6 30.56 18.21 14.00
C ASP A 6 29.62 16.99 13.97
N PRO A 7 28.60 16.91 14.83
CA PRO A 7 27.77 15.71 14.98
C PRO A 7 26.70 15.52 13.88
N LEU A 8 26.73 16.27 12.76
CA LEU A 8 25.70 16.19 11.72
C LEU A 8 26.09 15.46 10.42
N LYS A 9 27.20 14.71 10.41
CA LYS A 9 27.49 13.77 9.31
C LYS A 9 27.15 12.33 9.69
N ASN A 10 25.91 11.92 9.41
CA ASN A 10 25.65 10.51 9.18
C ASN A 10 26.43 10.07 7.93
N LEU A 11 27.21 9.00 8.08
CA LEU A 11 28.19 8.48 7.12
C LEU A 11 27.55 7.56 6.07
N ASP A 12 26.33 7.87 5.69
CA ASP A 12 25.53 7.24 4.65
C ASP A 12 24.69 8.37 4.07
N GLY A 13 24.91 8.71 2.80
CA GLY A 13 24.16 9.75 2.08
C GLY A 13 22.69 9.41 1.80
N SER A 14 22.06 8.59 2.64
CA SER A 14 20.62 8.33 2.62
C SER A 14 19.88 9.52 3.23
N LEU A 15 19.03 10.14 2.42
CA LEU A 15 17.89 10.87 2.96
C LEU A 15 16.91 9.82 3.51
N PRO A 16 16.34 10.02 4.71
CA PRO A 16 15.38 9.07 5.26
C PRO A 16 14.12 9.02 4.40
N ASP A 17 13.51 7.85 4.40
CA ASP A 17 12.36 7.40 3.63
C ASP A 17 11.20 8.41 3.51
N VAL A 18 10.48 8.33 2.38
CA VAL A 18 9.15 8.91 2.23
C VAL A 18 8.20 8.18 3.18
N PHE A 19 8.10 8.66 4.43
CA PHE A 19 7.13 8.17 5.39
C PHE A 19 5.70 8.49 4.90
N ARG A 20 4.87 7.45 4.78
CA ARG A 20 3.41 7.60 4.71
C ARG A 20 2.90 7.77 6.14
N PHE A 21 2.33 8.92 6.46
CA PHE A 21 1.63 9.14 7.72
C PHE A 21 0.16 8.75 7.61
N SER A 22 -0.34 8.08 8.65
CA SER A 22 -1.76 7.81 8.85
C SER A 22 -2.43 9.00 9.53
N ALA A 23 -3.42 9.61 8.89
CA ALA A 23 -4.33 10.50 9.60
C ALA A 23 -5.21 9.64 10.52
N ALA A 24 -5.11 9.84 11.84
CA ALA A 24 -6.07 9.25 12.77
C ALA A 24 -7.34 10.11 12.74
N SER A 25 -8.47 9.53 12.31
CA SER A 25 -9.77 10.16 12.45
C SER A 25 -10.22 10.06 13.91
N THR A 26 -10.38 11.20 14.57
CA THR A 26 -10.94 11.31 15.91
C THR A 26 -12.38 11.80 15.80
N SER A 27 -13.33 10.97 16.25
CA SER A 27 -14.72 11.40 16.48
C SER A 27 -14.80 11.98 17.90
N ALA A 28 -15.27 13.21 18.03
CA ALA A 28 -15.58 13.80 19.32
C ALA A 28 -17.09 14.02 19.42
N SER A 29 -17.69 13.50 20.48
CA SER A 29 -19.11 13.64 20.84
C SER A 29 -19.18 14.38 22.18
N ASP A 30 -19.17 15.71 22.15
CA ASP A 30 -19.32 16.55 23.34
C ASP A 30 -20.03 17.85 22.95
N GLY A 31 -21.23 17.71 22.37
CA GLY A 31 -22.08 18.84 22.00
C GLY A 31 -23.21 19.02 23.02
N ASP A 32 -23.29 20.20 23.63
CA ASP A 32 -24.52 20.66 24.30
C ASP A 32 -25.59 20.90 23.22
N CYS A 33 -26.47 19.92 23.03
CA CYS A 33 -27.51 19.96 22.00
C CYS A 33 -28.83 20.41 22.63
N GLU A 34 -29.01 21.71 22.90
CA GLU A 34 -30.29 22.19 23.42
C GLU A 34 -31.40 22.06 22.35
N GLY A 35 -32.26 21.04 22.47
CA GLY A 35 -33.47 20.85 21.65
C GLY A 35 -33.27 20.14 20.30
N ILE A 36 -32.06 19.68 19.99
CA ILE A 36 -31.72 18.88 18.81
C ILE A 36 -31.03 17.60 19.34
N GLY A 37 -31.25 16.42 18.75
CA GLY A 37 -30.79 15.15 19.35
C GLY A 37 -29.28 15.11 19.66
N ASP A 38 -28.89 14.32 20.67
CA ASP A 38 -27.56 14.30 21.31
C ASP A 38 -26.39 13.77 20.43
N ASP A 39 -26.62 13.52 19.15
CA ASP A 39 -25.71 12.77 18.26
C ASP A 39 -25.10 13.64 17.14
N CYS A 40 -24.63 14.88 17.41
CA CYS A 40 -23.82 15.60 16.41
C CYS A 40 -22.33 15.28 16.54
N ALA A 41 -21.71 14.88 15.43
CA ALA A 41 -20.28 14.57 15.36
C ALA A 41 -19.66 15.19 14.11
N VAL A 42 -18.36 15.45 14.18
CA VAL A 42 -17.55 15.86 13.02
C VAL A 42 -16.23 15.11 13.06
N SER A 43 -15.80 14.55 11.93
CA SER A 43 -14.47 13.94 11.82
C SER A 43 -13.59 14.80 10.92
N LEU A 44 -12.37 15.12 11.38
CA LEU A 44 -11.38 15.86 10.61
C LEU A 44 -10.35 14.89 10.00
N SER A 45 -10.00 15.10 8.75
CA SER A 45 -8.93 14.39 8.05
C SER A 45 -8.03 15.37 7.31
N GLY A 46 -6.75 15.01 7.12
CA GLY A 46 -5.79 15.77 6.33
C GLY A 46 -4.67 14.86 5.83
N ALA A 47 -4.03 15.25 4.73
CA ALA A 47 -2.89 14.52 4.19
C ALA A 47 -1.58 15.12 4.75
N GLY A 48 -0.77 14.30 5.42
CA GLY A 48 0.62 14.66 5.73
C GLY A 48 1.47 14.74 4.46
N GLY A 49 2.66 15.36 4.55
CA GLY A 49 3.54 15.51 3.39
C GLY A 49 4.97 15.91 3.75
N THR A 50 5.80 16.02 2.72
CA THR A 50 7.18 16.52 2.80
C THR A 50 7.24 17.93 2.22
N VAL A 51 7.84 18.88 2.94
CA VAL A 51 7.91 20.29 2.54
C VAL A 51 9.34 20.81 2.69
N ALA A 52 9.80 21.65 1.76
CA ALA A 52 11.04 22.40 1.94
C ALA A 52 10.91 23.46 3.05
N VAL A 53 11.93 23.59 3.90
CA VAL A 53 11.99 24.62 4.94
C VAL A 53 11.93 26.02 4.32
N GLY A 54 11.07 26.89 4.84
CA GLY A 54 10.91 28.27 4.38
C GLY A 54 9.99 28.48 3.17
N GLU A 55 9.53 27.41 2.51
CA GLU A 55 8.50 27.50 1.47
C GLU A 55 7.09 27.50 2.07
N GLU A 56 6.15 28.11 1.34
CA GLU A 56 4.73 28.07 1.70
C GLU A 56 4.17 26.70 1.29
N VAL A 57 3.64 25.94 2.25
CA VAL A 57 2.93 24.67 2.03
C VAL A 57 1.44 24.91 2.01
N GLU A 58 0.73 24.13 1.19
CA GLU A 58 -0.72 23.97 1.23
C GLU A 58 -1.07 22.55 1.71
N ILE A 59 -1.79 22.46 2.83
CA ILE A 59 -2.23 21.17 3.41
C ILE A 59 -3.75 21.12 3.36
N PRO A 60 -4.35 20.32 2.47
CA PRO A 60 -5.79 20.18 2.41
C PRO A 60 -6.29 19.43 3.65
N ILE A 61 -7.31 19.99 4.30
CA ILE A 61 -8.04 19.37 5.40
C ILE A 61 -9.53 19.31 5.05
N SER A 62 -10.19 18.21 5.42
CA SER A 62 -11.61 18.01 5.17
C SER A 62 -12.32 17.48 6.40
N ALA A 63 -13.55 17.95 6.60
CA ALA A 63 -14.43 17.53 7.66
C ALA A 63 -15.59 16.70 7.08
N ALA A 64 -15.96 15.62 7.76
CA ALA A 64 -17.19 14.90 7.47
C ALA A 64 -18.19 15.16 8.61
N PRO A 65 -19.24 15.98 8.40
CA PRO A 65 -20.27 16.21 9.39
C PRO A 65 -21.20 15.00 9.50
N GLN A 66 -21.58 14.63 10.72
CA GLN A 66 -22.76 13.82 11.00
C GLN A 66 -23.80 14.73 11.65
N PRO A 67 -24.84 15.17 10.90
CA PRO A 67 -25.86 16.04 11.45
C PRO A 67 -26.63 15.28 12.55
N PRO A 68 -27.06 15.97 13.61
CA PRO A 68 -27.88 15.35 14.63
C PRO A 68 -29.24 14.95 14.07
N SER A 69 -29.92 14.01 14.72
CA SER A 69 -31.31 13.68 14.39
C SER A 69 -32.22 14.86 14.75
N ALA A 70 -32.82 15.50 13.74
CA ALA A 70 -33.86 16.49 13.96
C ALA A 70 -35.21 15.83 14.22
N GLY A 71 -35.91 16.29 15.25
CA GLY A 71 -37.32 15.94 15.46
C GLY A 71 -38.21 16.49 14.34
N ALA A 72 -39.42 15.97 14.20
CA ALA A 72 -40.36 16.30 13.11
C ALA A 72 -40.72 17.79 12.97
N CYS A 73 -40.42 18.63 13.97
CA CYS A 73 -40.69 20.06 13.97
C CYS A 73 -39.49 20.96 13.59
N CYS A 74 -38.28 20.40 13.44
CA CYS A 74 -37.08 21.18 13.15
C CYS A 74 -36.53 20.89 11.75
N GLN A 75 -36.34 21.95 10.95
CA GLN A 75 -35.55 21.88 9.73
C GLN A 75 -34.14 22.36 10.03
N LEU A 76 -33.16 21.45 9.94
CA LEU A 76 -31.75 21.80 10.12
C LEU A 76 -31.24 22.56 8.90
N ASN A 77 -30.58 23.69 9.16
CA ASN A 77 -29.76 24.35 8.17
C ASN A 77 -28.46 23.54 7.95
N PRO A 78 -27.83 23.68 6.77
CA PRO A 78 -26.49 23.16 6.55
C PRO A 78 -25.51 23.63 7.63
N ALA A 79 -24.57 22.76 8.01
CA ALA A 79 -23.55 23.11 8.99
C ALA A 79 -22.68 24.28 8.51
N THR A 80 -22.31 25.16 9.42
CA THR A 80 -21.21 26.10 9.23
C THR A 80 -19.95 25.54 9.89
N PHE A 81 -18.82 25.65 9.21
CA PHE A 81 -17.53 25.12 9.63
C PHE A 81 -16.56 26.26 9.95
N SER A 82 -15.87 26.13 11.07
CA SER A 82 -14.72 26.95 11.44
C SER A 82 -13.52 26.03 11.68
N PHE A 83 -12.40 26.31 11.01
CA PHE A 83 -11.15 25.58 11.19
C PHE A 83 -10.13 26.46 11.90
N SER A 84 -9.30 25.86 12.75
CA SER A 84 -8.19 26.54 13.43
C SER A 84 -7.00 25.61 13.62
N VAL A 85 -5.83 26.20 13.88
CA VAL A 85 -4.63 25.48 14.32
C VAL A 85 -4.47 25.74 15.81
N SER A 86 -4.57 24.71 16.64
CA SER A 86 -4.52 24.84 18.10
C SER A 86 -3.11 24.66 18.66
N GLY A 87 -2.20 24.03 17.91
CA GLY A 87 -0.83 23.80 18.33
C GLY A 87 0.08 23.33 17.19
N VAL A 88 1.37 23.61 17.34
CA VAL A 88 2.43 23.08 16.47
C VAL A 88 3.57 22.59 17.36
N GLU A 89 3.84 21.29 17.29
CA GLU A 89 4.97 20.65 17.95
C GLU A 89 6.08 20.35 16.93
N PHE A 90 7.33 20.29 17.40
CA PHE A 90 8.52 20.05 16.59
C PHE A 90 9.50 19.11 17.28
N ARG A 91 10.18 18.27 16.49
CA ARG A 91 11.36 17.51 16.90
C ARG A 91 12.34 17.38 15.72
N SER A 92 13.64 17.33 16.00
CA SER A 92 14.65 17.29 14.93
C SER A 92 14.89 15.87 14.41
N THR A 93 14.68 14.84 15.24
CA THR A 93 14.75 13.42 14.85
C THR A 93 13.50 12.64 15.31
N PRO A 94 13.20 11.45 14.76
CA PRO A 94 12.06 10.63 15.18
C PRO A 94 12.11 10.16 16.65
N GLU A 95 13.29 10.14 17.26
CA GLU A 95 13.52 9.63 18.63
C GLU A 95 13.42 10.74 19.68
N GLU A 96 13.45 12.02 19.28
CA GLU A 96 13.32 13.15 20.20
C GLU A 96 11.86 13.32 20.68
N GLU A 97 11.73 13.80 21.93
CA GLU A 97 10.44 14.22 22.47
C GLU A 97 9.92 15.46 21.71
N TRP A 98 8.59 15.54 21.58
CA TRP A 98 7.93 16.68 20.95
C TRP A 98 8.13 17.95 21.79
N GLY A 99 8.77 18.95 21.20
CA GLY A 99 8.92 20.29 21.76
C GLY A 99 7.98 21.28 21.09
N SER A 100 7.97 22.53 21.57
CA SER A 100 7.25 23.61 20.89
C SER A 100 7.88 23.91 19.52
N GLY A 101 7.05 23.89 18.46
CA GLY A 101 7.44 24.23 17.10
C GLY A 101 7.03 25.66 16.74
N SER A 102 7.80 26.32 15.88
CA SER A 102 7.38 27.56 15.23
C SER A 102 7.05 27.30 13.75
N ALA A 103 5.80 27.58 13.38
CA ALA A 103 5.31 27.57 12.00
C ALA A 103 4.36 28.74 11.80
N SER A 104 4.27 29.24 10.57
CA SER A 104 3.40 30.37 10.19
C SER A 104 2.12 29.89 9.49
N LEU A 105 1.43 28.92 10.09
CA LEU A 105 0.24 28.32 9.48
C LEU A 105 -1.00 29.20 9.70
N ARG A 106 -1.71 29.49 8.62
CA ARG A 106 -3.03 30.14 8.60
C ARG A 106 -4.02 29.25 7.89
N VAL A 107 -5.29 29.31 8.29
CA VAL A 107 -6.39 28.62 7.61
C VAL A 107 -6.86 29.49 6.45
N VAL A 108 -6.94 28.91 5.26
CA VAL A 108 -7.61 29.48 4.10
C VAL A 108 -8.85 28.65 3.81
N GLN A 109 -10.02 29.22 4.03
CA GLN A 109 -11.32 28.58 3.78
C GLN A 109 -12.06 29.40 2.74
N ALA A 110 -12.58 28.73 1.71
CA ALA A 110 -13.27 29.38 0.59
C ALA A 110 -14.65 29.92 0.99
N ASP A 111 -15.38 29.17 1.82
CA ASP A 111 -16.69 29.54 2.37
C ASP A 111 -16.88 28.84 3.72
N SER A 112 -17.50 29.54 4.68
CA SER A 112 -17.97 29.00 5.96
C SER A 112 -18.88 27.77 5.84
N GLN A 113 -19.53 27.52 4.70
CA GLN A 113 -20.31 26.29 4.48
C GLN A 113 -19.48 25.13 3.88
N ALA A 114 -18.24 25.38 3.46
CA ALA A 114 -17.39 24.33 2.92
C ALA A 114 -16.84 23.48 4.07
N ALA A 115 -17.06 22.17 4.00
CA ALA A 115 -16.48 21.18 4.89
C ALA A 115 -14.99 20.89 4.55
N SER A 116 -14.29 21.87 3.98
CA SER A 116 -12.89 21.78 3.56
C SER A 116 -12.19 23.12 3.73
N ALA A 117 -10.93 23.06 4.15
CA ALA A 117 -10.04 24.22 4.21
C ALA A 117 -8.61 23.81 3.80
N VAL A 118 -7.75 24.79 3.63
CA VAL A 118 -6.32 24.58 3.36
C VAL A 118 -5.52 25.27 4.46
N LEU A 119 -4.60 24.55 5.12
CA LEU A 119 -3.60 25.19 5.96
C LEU A 119 -2.47 25.69 5.08
N VAL A 120 -2.19 26.98 5.13
CA VAL A 120 -1.17 27.65 4.33
C VAL A 120 -0.12 28.27 5.24
N GLY A 121 1.16 28.00 5.03
CA GLY A 121 2.23 28.62 5.82
C GLY A 121 3.59 27.99 5.63
N SER A 122 4.56 28.33 6.47
CA SER A 122 5.93 27.80 6.37
C SER A 122 6.47 27.29 7.70
N PHE A 123 7.44 26.37 7.61
CA PHE A 123 8.17 25.81 8.75
C PHE A 123 9.54 26.47 8.91
N ALA A 124 9.92 26.79 10.14
CA ALA A 124 11.14 27.55 10.42
C ALA A 124 12.43 26.71 10.37
N LYS A 125 12.34 25.39 10.48
CA LYS A 125 13.49 24.47 10.58
C LYS A 125 13.19 23.13 9.90
N ALA A 126 14.24 22.40 9.57
CA ALA A 126 14.13 21.01 9.12
C ALA A 126 13.82 20.10 10.31
N GLY A 127 12.98 19.09 10.12
CA GLY A 127 12.62 18.10 11.12
C GLY A 127 11.18 17.61 10.97
N TYR A 128 10.63 17.08 12.05
CA TYR A 128 9.27 16.56 12.12
C TYR A 128 8.38 17.54 12.87
N TYR A 129 7.22 17.82 12.29
CA TYR A 129 6.21 18.72 12.83
C TYR A 129 4.94 17.93 13.09
N ARG A 130 4.26 18.24 14.19
CA ARG A 130 2.91 17.79 14.47
C ARG A 130 2.03 19.02 14.60
N VAL A 131 1.11 19.17 13.65
CA VAL A 131 0.17 20.29 13.60
C VAL A 131 -1.16 19.78 14.12
N GLN A 132 -1.60 20.32 15.25
CA GLN A 132 -2.91 20.03 15.78
C GLN A 132 -3.92 20.96 15.11
N ALA A 133 -4.76 20.40 14.26
CA ALA A 133 -5.83 21.10 13.58
C ALA A 133 -7.17 20.80 14.29
N GLN A 134 -8.02 21.81 14.39
CA GLN A 134 -9.34 21.72 15.00
C GLN A 134 -10.40 22.19 14.00
N VAL A 135 -11.53 21.49 13.99
CA VAL A 135 -12.72 21.90 13.25
C VAL A 135 -13.91 21.95 14.19
N THR A 136 -14.71 23.01 14.07
CA THR A 136 -16.01 23.16 14.73
C THR A 136 -17.07 23.22 13.65
N ALA A 137 -18.06 22.33 13.74
CA ALA A 137 -19.26 22.32 12.91
C ALA A 137 -20.45 22.78 13.76
N THR A 138 -21.18 23.78 13.27
CA THR A 138 -22.35 24.35 13.94
C THR A 138 -23.58 24.15 13.07
N TRP A 139 -24.59 23.46 13.60
CA TRP A 139 -25.91 23.32 12.99
C TRP A 139 -26.89 24.25 13.69
N SER A 140 -27.71 24.96 12.92
CA SER A 140 -28.83 25.75 13.43
C SER A 140 -30.14 25.16 12.91
N GLY A 141 -31.17 25.09 13.76
CA GLY A 141 -32.51 24.72 13.33
C GLY A 141 -33.36 25.96 13.02
N THR A 142 -34.35 25.78 12.15
CA THR A 142 -35.49 26.70 12.04
C THR A 142 -36.78 25.90 12.19
N ASP A 143 -37.80 26.52 12.80
CA ASP A 143 -39.09 25.86 13.02
C ASP A 143 -39.75 25.60 11.66
N ALA A 144 -40.05 24.33 11.36
CA ALA A 144 -40.52 23.91 10.04
C ALA A 144 -42.02 24.22 9.81
N SER A 145 -42.79 24.56 10.85
CA SER A 145 -44.21 24.92 10.71
C SER A 145 -44.75 25.81 11.84
N ALA A 146 -45.80 26.59 11.53
CA ALA A 146 -46.53 27.40 12.50
C ALA A 146 -47.36 26.60 13.53
N ASP A 147 -47.52 25.28 13.33
CA ASP A 147 -48.31 24.38 14.19
C ASP A 147 -47.47 23.68 15.28
N CYS A 148 -46.17 23.99 15.41
CA CYS A 148 -45.30 23.42 16.44
C CYS A 148 -45.31 24.26 17.75
N SER A 149 -46.49 24.66 18.23
CA SER A 149 -46.63 25.57 19.39
C SER A 149 -46.16 24.99 20.73
N ASP A 150 -45.98 23.67 20.82
CA ASP A 150 -45.58 22.94 22.03
C ASP A 150 -44.16 22.33 21.95
N CYS A 151 -43.38 22.63 20.90
CA CYS A 151 -42.01 22.14 20.79
C CYS A 151 -41.02 23.11 21.43
N PRO A 152 -39.96 22.62 22.12
CA PRO A 152 -38.81 23.44 22.46
C PRO A 152 -38.27 24.10 21.17
N SER A 153 -37.96 25.39 21.22
CA SER A 153 -37.37 26.12 20.08
C SER A 153 -36.22 25.33 19.48
N CYS A 154 -36.17 25.17 18.16
CA CYS A 154 -35.06 24.49 17.49
C CYS A 154 -33.75 25.24 17.81
N GLY A 155 -32.93 24.68 18.70
CA GLY A 155 -31.70 25.31 19.17
C GLY A 155 -30.55 25.20 18.16
N SER A 156 -29.32 25.17 18.69
CA SER A 156 -28.11 24.95 17.90
C SER A 156 -27.34 23.76 18.42
N CYS A 157 -26.77 22.95 17.52
CA CYS A 157 -25.82 21.88 17.84
C CYS A 157 -24.42 22.35 17.47
N VAL A 158 -23.44 22.18 18.36
CA VAL A 158 -22.03 22.47 18.07
C VAL A 158 -21.23 21.19 18.31
N ALA A 159 -20.61 20.65 17.26
CA ALA A 159 -19.66 19.55 17.38
C ALA A 159 -18.26 20.07 17.06
N THR A 160 -17.28 19.67 17.87
CA THR A 160 -15.88 20.07 17.68
C THR A 160 -14.99 18.85 17.67
N SER A 161 -14.12 18.70 16.67
CA SER A 161 -13.11 17.64 16.60
C SER A 161 -11.72 18.22 16.38
N SER A 162 -10.71 17.53 16.88
CA SER A 162 -9.29 17.88 16.67
C SER A 162 -8.50 16.67 16.24
N THR A 163 -7.60 16.83 15.27
CA THR A 163 -6.71 15.78 14.79
C THR A 163 -5.27 16.28 14.72
N ASN A 164 -4.32 15.36 14.84
CA ASN A 164 -2.90 15.63 14.69
C ASN A 164 -2.47 15.29 13.26
N LEU A 165 -1.90 16.27 12.56
CA LEU A 165 -1.29 16.11 11.24
C LEU A 165 0.23 16.06 11.42
N GLU A 166 0.84 14.92 11.09
CA GLU A 166 2.30 14.78 11.12
C GLU A 166 2.91 15.11 9.75
N ILE A 167 3.91 16.00 9.74
CA ILE A 167 4.50 16.61 8.56
C ILE A 167 6.03 16.58 8.72
N THR A 168 6.76 16.24 7.66
CA THR A 168 8.22 16.28 7.67
C THR A 168 8.71 17.46 6.84
N ALA A 169 9.37 18.42 7.48
CA ALA A 169 10.03 19.52 6.78
C ALA A 169 11.49 19.13 6.49
N VAL A 170 11.89 19.13 5.22
CA VAL A 170 13.25 18.77 4.80
C VAL A 170 14.04 20.04 4.56
N GLY A 171 15.17 20.15 5.24
CA GLY A 171 16.10 21.26 5.03
C GLY A 171 16.79 21.10 3.69
N ILE A 172 16.59 22.06 2.79
CA ILE A 172 17.46 22.19 1.62
C ILE A 172 18.70 22.91 2.13
N ASP A 173 19.82 22.18 2.22
CA ASP A 173 21.08 22.78 2.62
C ASP A 173 21.52 23.77 1.53
N LYS A 174 21.85 24.98 1.95
CA LYS A 174 22.19 26.10 1.07
C LYS A 174 23.45 25.73 0.29
N ILE A 175 23.39 25.70 -1.04
CA ILE A 175 24.56 25.46 -1.89
C ILE A 175 25.60 26.57 -1.64
N VAL A 176 26.68 26.22 -0.93
CA VAL A 176 27.85 27.08 -0.73
C VAL A 176 28.70 27.01 -1.98
N LYS A 177 28.89 28.17 -2.63
CA LYS A 177 29.78 28.36 -3.78
C LYS A 177 31.25 28.42 -3.29
N SER A 178 32.12 27.54 -3.81
CA SER A 178 33.57 27.61 -3.59
C SER A 178 34.36 27.11 -4.81
N GLY A 179 35.04 28.05 -5.48
CA GLY A 179 36.46 27.92 -5.89
C GLY A 179 36.87 26.99 -7.06
N SER A 180 36.93 27.58 -8.26
CA SER A 180 37.96 27.40 -9.32
C SER A 180 38.27 25.99 -9.87
N LEU A 181 37.51 25.59 -10.90
CA LEU A 181 37.90 25.35 -12.30
C LEU A 181 36.56 25.05 -12.99
N TYR A 182 36.14 25.93 -13.91
CA TYR A 182 34.77 25.96 -14.43
C TYR A 182 34.50 24.77 -15.37
N GLU A 183 34.05 23.65 -14.80
CA GLU A 183 32.95 22.90 -15.41
C GLU A 183 31.68 23.59 -14.92
N GLY A 184 30.97 24.28 -15.82
CA GLY A 184 29.77 25.01 -15.45
C GLY A 184 28.71 24.07 -14.83
N PRO A 185 27.82 24.58 -13.97
CA PRO A 185 26.66 23.81 -13.49
C PRO A 185 25.86 23.26 -14.68
N SER A 186 25.55 21.96 -14.64
CA SER A 186 24.49 21.36 -15.45
C SER A 186 23.14 21.89 -14.95
N TYR A 187 22.23 22.17 -15.88
CA TYR A 187 20.91 22.71 -15.57
C TYR A 187 19.83 21.89 -16.27
N GLU A 188 18.75 21.63 -15.52
CA GLU A 188 17.55 20.91 -15.92
C GLU A 188 16.67 21.67 -16.92
N PHE A 189 15.99 20.93 -17.80
CA PHE A 189 14.85 21.43 -18.58
C PHE A 189 13.70 20.41 -18.56
N THR A 190 12.52 20.82 -18.10
CA THR A 190 11.30 20.00 -18.18
C THR A 190 10.08 20.83 -18.61
N GLY A 191 9.10 20.15 -19.22
CA GLY A 191 7.95 20.74 -19.91
C GLY A 191 7.04 21.57 -19.01
N LYS A 192 6.66 22.75 -19.56
CA LYS A 192 6.00 23.95 -19.00
C LYS A 192 6.92 24.94 -18.28
N ASN A 193 7.23 26.03 -19.00
CA ASN A 193 7.76 27.32 -18.58
C ASN A 193 8.66 27.31 -17.33
N HIS A 194 9.91 26.87 -17.48
CA HIS A 194 10.96 27.15 -16.49
C HIS A 194 11.97 28.18 -17.01
N SER A 195 12.37 29.09 -16.12
CA SER A 195 13.30 30.19 -16.39
C SER A 195 14.71 29.86 -15.96
N LEU A 196 15.65 29.89 -16.91
CA LEU A 196 17.07 29.85 -16.60
C LEU A 196 17.57 31.29 -16.41
N GLU A 197 17.71 31.73 -15.16
CA GLU A 197 18.39 32.99 -14.87
C GLU A 197 19.89 32.73 -14.67
N VAL A 198 20.66 32.87 -15.76
CA VAL A 198 22.12 32.87 -15.68
C VAL A 198 22.53 34.25 -15.19
N ILE A 199 22.67 34.43 -13.87
CA ILE A 199 23.23 35.66 -13.30
C ILE A 199 24.76 35.56 -13.37
N PRO A 200 25.44 36.31 -14.25
CA PRO A 200 26.89 36.40 -14.15
C PRO A 200 27.24 37.07 -12.82
N VAL A 201 28.08 36.40 -12.02
CA VAL A 201 28.74 37.03 -10.88
C VAL A 201 30.19 37.26 -11.27
N PRO A 202 30.57 38.45 -11.77
CA PRO A 202 31.96 38.82 -11.82
C PRO A 202 32.42 39.18 -10.41
N ALA A 203 33.58 38.67 -10.02
CA ALA A 203 34.35 39.33 -8.99
C ALA A 203 34.90 40.65 -9.56
N GLY A 204 34.22 41.76 -9.28
CA GLY A 204 34.89 43.04 -9.06
C GLY A 204 35.06 44.06 -10.19
N GLU A 205 34.49 43.91 -11.39
CA GLU A 205 34.61 44.96 -12.43
C GLU A 205 33.26 45.42 -13.02
N SER A 206 33.10 46.75 -13.11
CA SER A 206 31.95 47.44 -13.71
C SER A 206 32.00 47.38 -15.24
N PHE A 207 30.90 47.01 -15.89
CA PHE A 207 30.80 46.91 -17.35
C PHE A 207 30.62 48.27 -18.04
N PRO A 208 31.54 48.69 -18.93
CA PRO A 208 31.31 49.74 -19.90
C PRO A 208 30.89 49.08 -21.23
N ASP A 209 29.62 49.20 -21.60
CA ASP A 209 29.04 48.90 -22.93
C ASP A 209 29.05 47.47 -23.50
N GLY A 210 29.59 46.45 -22.79
CA GLY A 210 29.57 45.06 -23.24
C GLY A 210 28.25 44.32 -22.96
N LYS A 211 27.35 44.21 -23.95
CA LYS A 211 26.16 43.34 -23.82
C LYS A 211 26.57 41.88 -23.70
N LEU A 212 26.01 41.17 -22.72
CA LEU A 212 26.08 39.70 -22.65
C LEU A 212 25.46 39.12 -23.93
N ILE A 213 26.22 38.31 -24.66
CA ILE A 213 25.72 37.59 -25.84
C ILE A 213 25.81 36.13 -25.52
N ASN A 214 24.65 35.48 -25.52
CA ASN A 214 24.58 34.04 -25.45
C ASN A 214 24.25 33.45 -26.81
N ARG A 215 24.93 32.34 -27.15
CA ARG A 215 24.78 31.67 -28.44
C ARG A 215 24.82 30.17 -28.26
N ILE A 216 23.81 29.47 -28.75
CA ILE A 216 23.87 28.03 -28.98
C ILE A 216 24.82 27.81 -30.16
N VAL A 217 25.92 27.11 -29.92
CA VAL A 217 26.95 26.83 -30.92
C VAL A 217 26.96 25.40 -31.41
N ASP A 218 26.39 24.48 -30.63
CA ASP A 218 26.16 23.10 -31.02
C ASP A 218 24.84 22.61 -30.43
N LYS A 219 24.12 21.79 -31.19
CA LYS A 219 22.83 21.21 -30.78
C LYS A 219 22.61 19.86 -31.47
N PRO A 220 21.80 18.97 -30.86
CA PRO A 220 21.44 17.70 -31.48
C PRO A 220 20.72 17.90 -32.82
N GLU A 221 20.96 16.97 -33.75
CA GLU A 221 20.24 16.92 -35.02
C GLU A 221 18.71 16.85 -34.78
N GLY A 222 17.94 17.60 -35.57
CA GLY A 222 16.47 17.67 -35.43
C GLY A 222 15.97 18.75 -34.45
N SER A 223 16.83 19.30 -33.58
CA SER A 223 16.42 20.35 -32.65
C SER A 223 16.03 21.64 -33.37
N GLN A 224 14.85 22.16 -33.06
CA GLN A 224 14.27 23.41 -33.58
C GLN A 224 14.74 24.66 -32.83
N LEU A 225 15.54 24.50 -31.78
CA LEU A 225 16.06 25.63 -31.01
C LEU A 225 16.86 26.59 -31.91
N SER A 226 16.32 27.79 -32.09
CA SER A 226 16.97 28.88 -32.81
C SER A 226 17.59 29.87 -31.82
N ASN A 227 18.72 30.50 -32.20
CA ASN A 227 19.31 31.59 -31.43
C ASN A 227 18.35 32.80 -31.38
N ASN A 228 17.53 32.89 -30.34
CA ASN A 228 16.82 34.13 -30.03
C ASN A 228 17.81 35.08 -29.37
N LEU A 229 18.41 35.96 -30.18
CA LEU A 229 19.26 37.07 -29.75
C LEU A 229 18.39 38.15 -29.07
N GLY A 230 17.82 37.84 -27.91
CA GLY A 230 17.25 38.84 -27.01
C GLY A 230 18.35 39.50 -26.21
N SER A 231 18.36 40.82 -26.10
CA SER A 231 19.35 41.58 -25.32
C SER A 231 19.12 41.50 -23.81
N GLY A 232 18.79 40.31 -23.29
CA GLY A 232 18.52 40.05 -21.88
C GLY A 232 19.61 39.19 -21.22
N THR A 233 19.67 39.24 -19.90
CA THR A 233 20.61 38.48 -19.04
C THR A 233 20.26 36.99 -18.92
N SER A 234 19.16 36.52 -19.54
CA SER A 234 18.64 35.16 -19.39
C SER A 234 18.38 34.53 -20.76
N ILE A 235 18.73 33.26 -20.93
CA ILE A 235 18.36 32.45 -22.10
C ILE A 235 17.36 31.40 -21.65
N TYR A 236 16.30 31.23 -22.42
CA TYR A 236 15.39 30.12 -22.24
C TYR A 236 15.70 29.08 -23.31
N ILE A 237 16.16 27.91 -22.89
CA ILE A 237 16.33 26.76 -23.77
C ILE A 237 15.23 25.79 -23.40
N GLN A 238 14.59 25.17 -24.38
CA GLN A 238 13.67 24.06 -24.15
C GLN A 238 14.10 22.97 -25.12
N PRO A 239 14.95 22.02 -24.67
CA PRO A 239 15.37 20.91 -25.51
C PRO A 239 14.14 20.19 -26.03
N ASP A 240 14.01 20.14 -27.34
CA ASP A 240 12.97 19.40 -28.05
C ASP A 240 13.46 18.02 -28.50
N VAL A 241 14.77 17.76 -28.37
CA VAL A 241 15.43 16.49 -28.69
C VAL A 241 16.46 16.20 -27.59
N ALA A 242 16.55 14.94 -27.16
CA ALA A 242 17.61 14.52 -26.23
C ALA A 242 19.00 14.61 -26.89
N GLY A 243 20.02 15.00 -26.14
CA GLY A 243 21.39 15.16 -26.63
C GLY A 243 22.18 16.22 -25.89
N THR A 244 23.36 16.55 -26.41
CA THR A 244 24.22 17.58 -25.81
C THR A 244 24.06 18.90 -26.55
N TYR A 245 23.84 19.97 -25.80
CA TYR A 245 23.78 21.34 -26.29
C TYR A 245 24.97 22.11 -25.73
N ILE A 246 25.67 22.87 -26.59
CA ILE A 246 26.77 23.73 -26.17
C ILE A 246 26.33 25.18 -26.32
N VAL A 247 26.32 25.90 -25.20
CA VAL A 247 25.95 27.31 -25.13
C VAL A 247 27.18 28.11 -24.78
N LEU A 248 27.60 29.01 -25.67
CA LEU A 248 28.63 29.98 -25.35
C LEU A 248 27.96 31.24 -24.77
N SER A 249 28.43 31.66 -23.60
CA SER A 249 28.16 32.99 -23.08
C SER A 249 29.41 33.83 -23.25
N SER A 250 29.26 35.03 -23.82
CA SER A 250 30.38 35.95 -24.00
C SER A 250 30.02 37.33 -23.49
N CYS A 251 30.98 37.98 -22.83
CA CYS A 251 30.86 39.36 -22.38
C CYS A 251 32.19 40.09 -22.59
N GLY A 252 32.27 40.93 -23.62
CA GLY A 252 33.53 41.55 -24.01
C GLY A 252 34.52 40.52 -24.56
N SER A 253 35.71 40.41 -23.97
CA SER A 253 36.77 39.46 -24.37
C SER A 253 36.72 38.12 -23.63
N SER A 254 35.85 37.96 -22.63
CA SER A 254 35.66 36.67 -21.95
C SER A 254 34.56 35.86 -22.63
N SER A 255 34.76 34.55 -22.72
CA SER A 255 33.77 33.59 -23.18
C SER A 255 33.81 32.35 -22.29
N ASP A 256 32.66 31.95 -21.78
CA ASP A 256 32.46 30.70 -21.08
C ASP A 256 31.57 29.78 -21.92
N ALA A 257 31.83 28.47 -21.84
CA ALA A 257 31.03 27.45 -22.47
C ALA A 257 30.25 26.67 -21.41
N TYR A 258 28.95 26.52 -21.64
CA TYR A 258 28.06 25.69 -20.84
C TYR A 258 27.67 24.49 -21.68
N ILE A 259 27.83 23.30 -21.09
CA ILE A 259 27.38 22.04 -21.67
C ILE A 259 26.08 21.66 -20.98
N ILE A 260 25.02 21.50 -21.76
CA ILE A 260 23.72 21.07 -21.27
C ILE A 260 23.48 19.68 -21.83
N HIS A 261 23.24 18.72 -20.95
CA HIS A 261 22.85 17.36 -21.34
C HIS A 261 21.34 17.21 -21.18
N ALA A 262 20.64 17.08 -22.29
CA ALA A 262 19.23 16.72 -22.33
C ALA A 262 19.10 15.20 -22.46
N HIS A 263 18.34 14.58 -21.56
CA HIS A 263 18.11 13.14 -21.56
C HIS A 263 16.62 12.83 -21.69
N GLU A 264 16.31 11.73 -22.37
CA GLU A 264 15.00 11.11 -22.39
C GLU A 264 15.04 9.86 -21.49
N LEU A 265 14.11 9.78 -20.54
CA LEU A 265 13.82 8.52 -19.86
C LEU A 265 13.05 7.64 -20.83
N THR A 266 13.60 6.48 -21.12
CA THR A 266 12.96 5.47 -21.95
C THR A 266 12.59 4.30 -21.08
N VAL A 267 11.34 3.87 -21.17
CA VAL A 267 10.90 2.58 -20.65
C VAL A 267 10.57 1.71 -21.84
N GLN A 268 10.49 0.40 -21.68
CA GLN A 268 9.79 -0.42 -22.67
C GLN A 268 8.37 0.16 -22.85
N LYS A 269 8.21 0.99 -23.89
CA LYS A 269 6.95 1.70 -24.18
C LYS A 269 5.92 0.65 -24.61
N GLY A 270 4.75 0.69 -24.00
CA GLY A 270 3.63 -0.15 -24.39
C GLY A 270 2.64 -0.42 -23.27
N GLN A 271 1.53 -1.02 -23.67
CA GLN A 271 0.58 -1.67 -22.79
C GLN A 271 1.04 -3.12 -22.61
N VAL A 272 1.15 -3.58 -21.38
CA VAL A 272 1.52 -4.96 -21.06
C VAL A 272 0.28 -5.69 -20.59
N ASP A 273 -0.16 -6.66 -21.38
CA ASP A 273 -1.18 -7.62 -20.99
C ASP A 273 -0.53 -8.69 -20.10
N VAL A 274 -1.04 -8.86 -18.88
CA VAL A 274 -0.46 -9.77 -17.89
C VAL A 274 -1.54 -10.48 -17.09
N TYR A 275 -1.37 -11.77 -16.82
CA TYR A 275 -2.24 -12.50 -15.91
C TYR A 275 -1.74 -12.37 -14.46
N VAL A 276 -2.66 -12.39 -13.49
CA VAL A 276 -2.25 -12.49 -12.07
C VAL A 276 -1.35 -13.71 -11.87
N GLY A 277 -0.26 -13.53 -11.13
CA GLY A 277 0.78 -14.53 -10.92
C GLY A 277 1.82 -14.65 -12.04
N GLN A 278 1.67 -13.94 -13.17
CA GLN A 278 2.67 -13.94 -14.23
C GLN A 278 3.77 -12.94 -13.91
N GLN A 279 5.02 -13.28 -14.21
CA GLN A 279 6.14 -12.37 -13.96
C GLN A 279 6.06 -11.17 -14.91
N VAL A 280 6.07 -9.97 -14.35
CA VAL A 280 6.28 -8.73 -15.08
C VAL A 280 7.75 -8.36 -14.94
N SER A 281 8.44 -8.17 -16.06
CA SER A 281 9.81 -7.66 -16.10
C SER A 281 9.85 -6.35 -16.88
N LEU A 282 10.21 -5.27 -16.21
CA LEU A 282 10.35 -3.95 -16.82
C LEU A 282 11.81 -3.50 -16.76
N SER A 283 12.22 -2.76 -17.79
CA SER A 283 13.53 -2.13 -17.86
C SER A 283 13.38 -0.68 -18.26
N ALA A 284 14.09 0.19 -17.54
CA ALA A 284 14.24 1.60 -17.88
C ALA A 284 15.65 1.85 -18.43
N GLY A 285 15.79 2.89 -19.23
CA GLY A 285 17.05 3.34 -19.80
C GLY A 285 17.01 4.84 -20.03
N ILE A 286 18.18 5.45 -20.15
CA ILE A 286 18.29 6.87 -20.44
C ILE A 286 18.97 7.03 -21.81
N ASN A 287 18.38 7.86 -22.67
CA ASN A 287 18.92 8.16 -23.99
C ASN A 287 19.12 9.68 -24.18
N PRO A 288 20.32 10.15 -24.56
CA PRO A 288 21.57 9.39 -24.63
C PRO A 288 22.00 8.87 -23.26
N GLN A 289 22.73 7.76 -23.26
CA GLN A 289 23.27 7.16 -22.04
C GLN A 289 24.17 8.19 -21.33
N PRO A 290 23.93 8.49 -20.05
CA PRO A 290 24.72 9.47 -19.32
C PRO A 290 26.15 8.96 -19.09
N PRO A 291 27.13 9.86 -18.95
CA PRO A 291 28.53 9.50 -18.71
C PRO A 291 28.81 8.95 -17.30
N GLN A 292 27.84 9.00 -16.39
CA GLN A 292 27.98 8.63 -14.97
C GLN A 292 26.88 7.68 -14.46
N SER A 293 26.91 7.33 -13.17
CA SER A 293 25.94 6.45 -12.53
C SER A 293 24.54 7.07 -12.54
N THR A 294 23.57 6.26 -12.95
CA THR A 294 22.14 6.57 -12.93
C THR A 294 21.47 5.66 -11.93
N THR A 295 20.62 6.20 -11.07
CA THR A 295 19.69 5.42 -10.26
C THR A 295 18.29 5.55 -10.84
N TYR A 296 17.52 4.48 -10.77
CA TYR A 296 16.13 4.43 -11.23
C TYR A 296 15.26 4.23 -10.01
N PHE A 297 14.01 4.65 -10.02
CA PHE A 297 13.07 4.44 -8.93
C PHE A 297 11.71 4.05 -9.49
N TRP A 298 11.28 2.83 -9.21
CA TRP A 298 9.98 2.31 -9.64
C TRP A 298 8.91 2.58 -8.58
N THR A 299 7.70 2.95 -9.03
CA THR A 299 6.50 2.99 -8.19
C THR A 299 5.56 1.87 -8.65
N ILE A 300 5.47 0.82 -7.83
CA ILE A 300 4.60 -0.34 -8.03
C ILE A 300 3.48 -0.28 -6.98
N PRO A 301 2.21 -0.56 -7.34
CA PRO A 301 1.12 -0.62 -6.38
C PRO A 301 1.24 -1.86 -5.48
N THR A 302 1.90 -1.71 -4.34
CA THR A 302 2.22 -2.79 -3.38
C THR A 302 1.02 -3.49 -2.76
N SER A 303 -0.18 -2.92 -2.84
CA SER A 303 -1.41 -3.56 -2.38
C SER A 303 -1.85 -4.72 -3.28
N VAL A 304 -1.38 -4.76 -4.52
CA VAL A 304 -1.78 -5.76 -5.54
C VAL A 304 -0.59 -6.42 -6.22
N ALA A 305 0.64 -6.18 -5.73
CA ALA A 305 1.85 -6.73 -6.30
C ALA A 305 2.81 -7.24 -5.22
N VAL A 306 3.47 -8.35 -5.52
CA VAL A 306 4.50 -8.97 -4.68
C VAL A 306 5.79 -9.16 -5.49
N LYS A 307 6.92 -9.25 -4.81
CA LYS A 307 8.20 -9.54 -5.44
C LYS A 307 8.30 -11.01 -5.85
N GLY A 308 7.73 -11.88 -5.04
CA GLY A 308 7.71 -13.31 -5.26
C GLY A 308 6.86 -14.03 -4.22
N TYR A 309 6.61 -15.31 -4.46
CA TYR A 309 5.98 -16.20 -3.50
C TYR A 309 6.62 -17.57 -3.66
N SER A 310 7.12 -18.12 -2.55
CA SER A 310 7.69 -19.46 -2.52
C SER A 310 6.70 -20.42 -1.88
N LEU A 311 6.39 -21.51 -2.59
CA LEU A 311 5.47 -22.55 -2.15
C LEU A 311 6.29 -23.81 -1.84
N ASN A 312 6.45 -24.15 -0.56
CA ASN A 312 7.14 -25.36 -0.13
C ASN A 312 6.51 -25.95 1.14
N GLU A 313 6.74 -27.24 1.39
CA GLU A 313 6.15 -27.95 2.54
C GLU A 313 6.61 -27.38 3.89
N SER A 314 7.88 -26.96 3.98
CA SER A 314 8.49 -26.42 5.21
C SER A 314 8.07 -24.99 5.56
N GLY A 315 7.30 -24.31 4.71
CA GLY A 315 6.76 -23.00 4.99
C GLY A 315 6.67 -22.09 3.76
N THR A 316 5.87 -21.05 3.88
CA THR A 316 5.64 -20.11 2.78
C THR A 316 5.63 -18.68 3.28
N SER A 317 6.04 -17.78 2.39
CA SER A 317 5.89 -16.35 2.62
C SER A 317 5.80 -15.62 1.28
N ALA A 318 4.92 -14.63 1.23
CA ALA A 318 4.94 -13.66 0.14
C ALA A 318 6.08 -12.67 0.37
N GLU A 319 6.99 -12.57 -0.59
CA GLU A 319 8.06 -11.58 -0.54
C GLU A 319 7.50 -10.21 -0.91
N LYS A 320 7.49 -9.30 0.08
CA LYS A 320 7.19 -7.88 -0.15
C LYS A 320 8.44 -7.16 -0.63
N PHE A 321 8.25 -6.11 -1.41
CA PHE A 321 9.33 -5.22 -1.81
C PHE A 321 9.99 -4.53 -0.62
N LYS A 322 11.32 -4.53 -0.61
CA LYS A 322 12.13 -3.67 0.26
C LYS A 322 12.38 -2.33 -0.42
N SER A 323 12.66 -1.28 0.36
CA SER A 323 12.80 0.09 -0.16
C SER A 323 13.96 0.24 -1.15
N ASP A 324 15.05 -0.51 -0.97
CA ASP A 324 16.22 -0.53 -1.85
C ASP A 324 15.96 -1.23 -3.20
N GLU A 325 15.03 -2.17 -3.26
CA GLU A 325 14.73 -2.95 -4.47
C GLU A 325 14.06 -2.13 -5.58
N TYR A 326 13.39 -1.03 -5.20
CA TYR A 326 12.84 -0.07 -6.17
C TYR A 326 13.93 0.68 -6.94
N TRP A 327 15.18 0.65 -6.47
CA TRP A 327 16.28 1.47 -7.00
C TRP A 327 17.06 0.82 -8.16
N ASN A 328 16.40 -0.01 -8.97
CA ASN A 328 17.05 -0.82 -9.99
C ASN A 328 16.65 -0.42 -11.41
N LYS A 329 17.61 -0.50 -12.34
CA LYS A 329 17.34 -0.31 -13.78
C LYS A 329 16.29 -1.29 -14.30
N ASN A 330 16.37 -2.53 -13.83
CA ASN A 330 15.44 -3.60 -14.16
C ASN A 330 14.66 -3.95 -12.89
N ILE A 331 13.35 -4.14 -13.02
CA ILE A 331 12.51 -4.61 -11.93
C ILE A 331 11.72 -5.83 -12.37
N SER A 332 11.46 -6.74 -11.44
CA SER A 332 10.58 -7.88 -11.69
C SER A 332 9.66 -8.12 -10.51
N PHE A 333 8.39 -8.41 -10.81
CA PHE A 333 7.32 -8.50 -9.83
C PHE A 333 6.15 -9.31 -10.37
N TYR A 334 5.16 -9.58 -9.52
CA TYR A 334 3.96 -10.34 -9.87
C TYR A 334 2.72 -9.61 -9.36
N PHE A 335 1.71 -9.44 -10.19
CA PHE A 335 0.39 -8.99 -9.73
C PHE A 335 -0.36 -10.13 -9.06
N VAL A 336 -0.99 -9.87 -7.92
CA VAL A 336 -1.77 -10.86 -7.14
C VAL A 336 -3.26 -10.56 -7.16
N ASP A 337 -3.63 -9.42 -7.72
CA ASP A 337 -5.00 -9.02 -7.96
C ASP A 337 -5.12 -8.21 -9.25
N SER A 338 -6.34 -8.03 -9.75
CA SER A 338 -6.64 -7.14 -10.87
C SER A 338 -7.55 -6.00 -10.38
N PRO A 339 -6.98 -4.85 -9.99
CA PRO A 339 -7.78 -3.67 -9.69
C PRO A 339 -8.32 -2.98 -10.97
N GLY A 340 -8.21 -3.63 -12.15
CA GLY A 340 -8.47 -3.03 -13.46
C GLY A 340 -7.22 -2.39 -14.05
N ASP A 341 -7.39 -1.22 -14.69
CA ASP A 341 -6.31 -0.46 -15.32
C ASP A 341 -5.27 -0.06 -14.28
N THR A 342 -4.13 -0.76 -14.30
CA THR A 342 -3.04 -0.56 -13.34
C THR A 342 -1.86 0.09 -14.03
N THR A 343 -1.40 1.25 -13.56
CA THR A 343 -0.21 1.90 -14.11
C THR A 343 0.99 1.69 -13.20
N VAL A 344 2.11 1.27 -13.77
CA VAL A 344 3.42 1.24 -13.09
C VAL A 344 4.23 2.43 -13.57
N LYS A 345 4.81 3.20 -12.64
CA LYS A 345 5.55 4.41 -12.97
C LYS A 345 7.03 4.25 -12.67
N VAL A 346 7.88 4.94 -13.40
CA VAL A 346 9.32 5.01 -13.10
C VAL A 346 9.86 6.43 -13.21
N ARG A 347 10.78 6.73 -12.29
CA ARG A 347 11.58 7.95 -12.26
C ARG A 347 13.05 7.58 -12.37
N ALA A 348 13.89 8.48 -12.85
CA ALA A 348 15.33 8.28 -12.84
C ALA A 348 16.07 9.50 -12.29
N ARG A 349 17.20 9.25 -11.63
CA ARG A 349 18.09 10.27 -11.10
C ARG A 349 19.47 10.05 -11.71
N ILE A 350 20.04 11.11 -12.30
CA ILE A 350 21.39 11.06 -12.86
C ILE A 350 22.30 11.89 -11.95
N THR A 351 23.40 11.29 -11.51
CA THR A 351 24.41 12.04 -10.75
C THR A 351 25.52 12.49 -11.70
N TYR A 352 25.86 13.78 -11.66
CA TYR A 352 26.96 14.40 -12.41
C TYR A 352 28.02 14.93 -11.43
N GLY A 353 29.04 14.13 -11.12
CA GLY A 353 30.11 14.47 -10.19
C GLY A 353 29.61 14.52 -8.75
N SER A 354 29.90 15.59 -8.02
CA SER A 354 29.34 15.85 -6.69
C SER A 354 27.91 16.44 -6.74
N TYR A 355 27.40 16.73 -7.94
CA TYR A 355 26.06 17.27 -8.12
C TYR A 355 25.09 16.11 -8.35
N ASN A 356 24.15 15.96 -7.43
CA ASN A 356 23.01 15.08 -7.63
C ASN A 356 21.91 15.87 -8.32
N GLU A 357 21.64 15.57 -9.59
CA GLU A 357 20.55 16.19 -10.33
C GLU A 357 19.41 15.17 -10.45
N PHE A 358 18.24 15.53 -9.93
CA PHE A 358 17.05 14.73 -10.20
C PHE A 358 16.57 15.06 -11.60
N ILE A 359 16.42 14.05 -12.46
CA ILE A 359 15.60 14.23 -13.65
C ILE A 359 14.17 14.00 -13.19
N SER A 360 13.40 15.06 -13.01
CA SER A 360 11.99 14.95 -12.66
C SER A 360 11.20 15.83 -13.63
N SER A 361 10.38 15.26 -14.51
CA SER A 361 8.95 15.22 -14.15
C SER A 361 8.06 14.33 -15.03
N GLN A 362 8.61 13.60 -16.00
CA GLN A 362 7.79 12.63 -16.72
C GLN A 362 8.00 11.27 -16.09
N ASP A 363 7.09 10.95 -15.17
CA ASP A 363 6.79 9.56 -14.85
C ASP A 363 6.51 8.90 -16.19
N GLU A 364 7.46 8.11 -16.68
CA GLU A 364 7.15 7.21 -17.77
C GLU A 364 6.26 6.13 -17.17
N GLU A 365 5.06 6.00 -17.74
CA GLU A 365 4.05 5.07 -17.27
C GLU A 365 4.02 3.87 -18.20
N VAL A 366 4.04 2.69 -17.59
CA VAL A 366 3.70 1.44 -18.27
C VAL A 366 2.29 1.07 -17.82
N ALA A 367 1.36 1.08 -18.76
CA ALA A 367 0.01 0.59 -18.52
C ALA A 367 0.05 -0.95 -18.49
N CYS A 368 -0.39 -1.54 -17.40
CA CYS A 368 -0.55 -2.97 -17.25
C CYS A 368 -2.04 -3.32 -17.24
N ASN A 369 -2.48 -4.08 -18.25
CA ASN A 369 -3.79 -4.70 -18.26
C ASN A 369 -3.68 -6.02 -17.51
N VAL A 370 -4.15 -6.03 -16.26
CA VAL A 370 -4.04 -7.23 -15.42
C VAL A 370 -5.30 -8.08 -15.58
N PHE A 371 -5.16 -9.30 -16.08
CA PHE A 371 -6.24 -10.27 -16.22
C PHE A 371 -6.28 -11.19 -15.00
N LYS A 372 -7.42 -11.22 -14.30
CA LYS A 372 -7.67 -12.15 -13.19
C LYS A 372 -8.76 -13.13 -13.61
N PRO A 373 -8.52 -14.45 -13.52
CA PRO A 373 -9.56 -15.41 -13.83
C PRO A 373 -10.71 -15.30 -12.82
N THR A 374 -11.91 -15.65 -13.28
CA THR A 374 -13.06 -15.77 -12.38
C THR A 374 -13.01 -17.12 -11.67
N ALA A 375 -13.41 -17.15 -10.40
CA ALA A 375 -13.38 -18.38 -9.62
C ALA A 375 -14.57 -18.49 -8.68
N THR A 376 -14.93 -19.73 -8.35
CA THR A 376 -15.91 -20.07 -7.33
C THR A 376 -15.35 -21.18 -6.45
N LEU A 377 -15.61 -21.11 -5.15
CA LEU A 377 -15.26 -22.15 -4.19
C LEU A 377 -16.47 -22.42 -3.30
N THR A 378 -17.09 -23.57 -3.50
CA THR A 378 -18.34 -23.96 -2.81
C THR A 378 -18.11 -25.22 -2.01
N SER A 379 -18.92 -25.45 -0.98
CA SER A 379 -18.87 -26.70 -0.23
C SER A 379 -20.26 -27.29 0.02
N LYS A 380 -20.27 -28.59 0.34
CA LYS A 380 -21.42 -29.29 0.89
C LYS A 380 -20.97 -30.15 2.06
N THR A 381 -21.59 -29.96 3.21
CA THR A 381 -21.35 -30.80 4.39
C THR A 381 -22.24 -32.04 4.39
N THR A 382 -21.85 -33.04 5.19
CA THR A 382 -22.60 -34.29 5.34
C THR A 382 -24.06 -34.02 5.70
N THR A 383 -24.97 -34.87 5.21
CA THR A 383 -26.39 -34.84 5.56
C THR A 383 -26.74 -35.85 6.65
N GLU A 384 -25.74 -36.40 7.33
CA GLU A 384 -25.92 -37.41 8.37
C GLU A 384 -26.41 -36.81 9.68
N ASP A 385 -27.12 -37.64 10.44
CA ASP A 385 -27.69 -37.28 11.73
C ASP A 385 -27.35 -38.38 12.76
N PRO A 386 -26.44 -38.13 13.71
CA PRO A 386 -25.66 -36.90 13.87
C PRO A 386 -24.52 -36.78 12.84
N PRO A 387 -24.09 -35.55 12.47
CA PRO A 387 -23.01 -35.31 11.50
C PRO A 387 -21.60 -35.64 12.04
N ILE A 388 -21.49 -35.83 13.35
CA ILE A 388 -20.26 -36.14 14.06
C ILE A 388 -20.53 -37.36 14.95
N GLY A 389 -19.64 -38.35 14.88
CA GLY A 389 -19.83 -39.63 15.56
C GLY A 389 -18.54 -40.35 15.86
N VAL A 390 -18.62 -41.35 16.74
CA VAL A 390 -17.54 -42.33 16.93
C VAL A 390 -17.87 -43.59 16.15
N GLY A 391 -17.05 -43.91 15.16
CA GLY A 391 -17.25 -45.09 14.33
C GLY A 391 -16.86 -46.41 15.00
N ASN A 392 -17.23 -47.53 14.36
CA ASN A 392 -16.88 -48.88 14.83
C ASN A 392 -15.35 -49.15 14.89
N ASP A 393 -14.57 -48.35 14.17
CA ASP A 393 -13.10 -48.33 14.22
C ASP A 393 -12.53 -47.44 15.33
N ASN A 394 -13.39 -46.93 16.22
CA ASN A 394 -13.05 -46.01 17.31
C ASN A 394 -12.42 -44.70 16.82
N PHE A 395 -12.91 -44.13 15.73
CA PHE A 395 -12.55 -42.77 15.32
C PHE A 395 -13.70 -41.80 15.62
N LEU A 396 -13.42 -40.75 16.40
CA LEU A 396 -14.26 -39.56 16.46
C LEU A 396 -13.97 -38.73 15.20
N ARG A 397 -15.00 -38.46 14.39
CA ARG A 397 -14.85 -37.79 13.10
C ARG A 397 -16.06 -36.94 12.72
N PHE A 398 -15.84 -36.05 11.75
CA PHE A 398 -16.89 -35.35 11.01
C PHE A 398 -17.23 -36.11 9.71
N GLY A 399 -18.51 -36.42 9.49
CA GLY A 399 -18.97 -37.34 8.43
C GLY A 399 -19.17 -38.78 8.90
N ALA A 400 -19.41 -39.69 7.95
CA ALA A 400 -19.94 -41.00 8.31
C ALA A 400 -18.99 -41.88 9.09
N ILE A 401 -19.61 -42.51 10.08
CA ILE A 401 -19.19 -43.81 10.62
C ILE A 401 -19.02 -44.86 9.48
N GLU A 402 -19.69 -44.69 8.32
CA GLU A 402 -19.70 -45.61 7.16
C GLU A 402 -19.04 -45.08 5.85
N ARG A 403 -18.05 -44.17 5.92
CA ARG A 403 -17.24 -43.65 4.78
C ARG A 403 -17.84 -42.52 3.90
N SER A 404 -18.83 -41.75 4.34
CA SER A 404 -19.22 -40.51 3.65
C SER A 404 -18.32 -39.34 4.08
N ALA A 405 -18.10 -38.38 3.18
CA ALA A 405 -17.28 -37.21 3.47
C ALA A 405 -17.98 -36.28 4.46
N GLY A 406 -17.29 -35.84 5.51
CA GLY A 406 -17.79 -34.77 6.40
C GLY A 406 -18.04 -33.47 5.64
N ILE A 407 -17.14 -33.16 4.70
CA ILE A 407 -17.28 -32.03 3.79
C ILE A 407 -16.77 -32.38 2.38
N SER A 408 -17.44 -31.85 1.37
CA SER A 408 -16.98 -31.83 -0.02
C SER A 408 -16.81 -30.39 -0.47
N ILE A 409 -15.69 -30.06 -1.11
CA ILE A 409 -15.37 -28.73 -1.60
C ILE A 409 -15.16 -28.81 -3.12
N ASP A 410 -15.81 -27.92 -3.85
CA ASP A 410 -15.74 -27.81 -5.31
C ASP A 410 -15.23 -26.40 -5.69
N GLY A 411 -14.05 -26.38 -6.30
CA GLY A 411 -13.37 -25.20 -6.80
C GLY A 411 -13.40 -25.17 -8.32
N LYS A 412 -13.87 -24.07 -8.90
CA LYS A 412 -13.91 -23.84 -10.35
C LYS A 412 -13.22 -22.54 -10.70
N VAL A 413 -12.42 -22.55 -11.76
CA VAL A 413 -11.73 -21.40 -12.33
C VAL A 413 -12.09 -21.26 -13.80
N THR A 414 -12.29 -20.03 -14.27
CA THR A 414 -12.56 -19.72 -15.68
C THR A 414 -11.70 -18.53 -16.10
N SER A 415 -10.74 -18.77 -17.00
CA SER A 415 -9.82 -17.78 -17.56
C SER A 415 -10.42 -17.21 -18.85
N ILE A 416 -10.54 -15.88 -18.89
CA ILE A 416 -10.97 -15.14 -20.08
C ILE A 416 -10.07 -13.88 -20.16
N PRO A 417 -9.41 -13.61 -21.29
CA PRO A 417 -9.39 -14.41 -22.53
C PRO A 417 -8.53 -15.68 -22.43
N ASP A 418 -8.70 -16.61 -23.37
CA ASP A 418 -7.77 -17.73 -23.53
C ASP A 418 -6.40 -17.17 -23.94
N ASN A 419 -5.36 -17.48 -23.17
CA ASN A 419 -3.99 -17.02 -23.36
C ASN A 419 -3.06 -18.11 -23.91
N GLY A 420 -3.55 -19.35 -24.08
CA GLY A 420 -2.72 -20.49 -24.47
C GLY A 420 -1.60 -20.83 -23.47
N LEU A 421 -1.67 -20.35 -22.23
CA LEU A 421 -0.71 -20.68 -21.18
C LEU A 421 -1.05 -22.03 -20.53
N ASN A 422 -0.03 -22.67 -19.95
CA ASN A 422 -0.17 -23.93 -19.22
C ASN A 422 -0.70 -23.68 -17.80
N GLU A 423 -1.92 -23.16 -17.71
CA GLU A 423 -2.52 -22.73 -16.46
C GLU A 423 -2.79 -23.90 -15.50
N LYS A 424 -2.46 -23.70 -14.23
CA LYS A 424 -2.65 -24.69 -13.16
C LYS A 424 -3.54 -24.13 -12.06
N ILE A 425 -4.32 -25.02 -11.43
CA ILE A 425 -5.08 -24.71 -10.22
C ILE A 425 -4.81 -25.78 -9.15
N GLY A 426 -4.96 -25.42 -7.89
CA GLY A 426 -4.73 -26.33 -6.77
C GLY A 426 -5.46 -25.88 -5.52
N LEU A 427 -5.69 -26.84 -4.61
CA LEU A 427 -6.25 -26.56 -3.28
C LEU A 427 -5.14 -26.67 -2.23
N VAL A 428 -4.96 -25.62 -1.44
CA VAL A 428 -4.09 -25.60 -0.26
C VAL A 428 -4.97 -25.51 0.97
N GLN A 429 -4.76 -26.38 1.96
CA GLN A 429 -5.52 -26.40 3.20
C GLN A 429 -4.57 -26.16 4.37
N LEU A 430 -4.96 -25.25 5.25
CA LEU A 430 -4.30 -25.04 6.52
C LEU A 430 -5.24 -25.48 7.65
N ILE A 431 -4.67 -26.05 8.71
CA ILE A 431 -5.40 -26.52 9.89
C ILE A 431 -4.86 -25.86 11.15
N ASN A 432 -5.76 -25.39 12.02
CA ASN A 432 -5.52 -25.06 13.41
C ASN A 432 -6.32 -26.03 14.25
N LEU A 433 -5.64 -26.86 15.03
CA LEU A 433 -6.27 -27.98 15.73
C LEU A 433 -6.00 -27.89 17.23
N ASP A 434 -7.02 -28.24 18.00
CA ASP A 434 -6.97 -28.43 19.44
C ASP A 434 -7.69 -29.74 19.82
N GLN A 435 -6.96 -30.69 20.41
CA GLN A 435 -7.53 -31.94 20.90
C GLN A 435 -7.02 -32.29 22.30
N SER A 436 -7.88 -32.93 23.07
CA SER A 436 -7.53 -33.44 24.40
C SER A 436 -8.41 -34.63 24.79
N GLY A 437 -7.90 -35.48 25.68
CA GLY A 437 -8.63 -36.63 26.16
C GLY A 437 -7.96 -37.32 27.35
N VAL A 438 -8.73 -38.19 28.01
CA VAL A 438 -8.29 -38.99 29.16
C VAL A 438 -7.96 -40.41 28.69
N ILE A 439 -6.68 -40.78 28.76
CA ILE A 439 -6.12 -42.10 28.44
C ILE A 439 -6.14 -42.99 29.69
N VAL A 440 -6.58 -44.25 29.53
CA VAL A 440 -6.57 -45.25 30.61
C VAL A 440 -5.46 -46.29 30.37
N PRO A 441 -4.62 -46.62 31.37
CA PRO A 441 -4.60 -46.11 32.76
C PRO A 441 -3.76 -44.83 32.94
N SER A 442 -3.20 -44.29 31.85
CA SER A 442 -1.96 -43.51 31.83
C SER A 442 -2.08 -42.00 31.97
N GLY A 443 -3.29 -41.42 32.09
CA GLY A 443 -3.48 -40.01 32.40
C GLY A 443 -4.14 -39.19 31.28
N PHE A 444 -3.68 -37.96 31.05
CA PHE A 444 -4.26 -37.01 30.11
C PHE A 444 -3.35 -36.83 28.88
N SER A 445 -3.94 -36.81 27.69
CA SER A 445 -3.27 -36.41 26.45
C SER A 445 -3.89 -35.14 25.91
N SER A 446 -3.06 -34.17 25.55
CA SER A 446 -3.47 -33.00 24.76
C SER A 446 -2.48 -32.77 23.65
N TRP A 447 -2.98 -32.34 22.50
CA TRP A 447 -2.18 -31.96 21.35
C TRP A 447 -2.89 -30.79 20.67
N ASN A 448 -2.14 -29.75 20.33
CA ASN A 448 -2.67 -28.60 19.61
C ASN A 448 -1.58 -27.94 18.78
N THR A 449 -1.98 -27.12 17.80
CA THR A 449 -1.06 -26.34 16.97
C THR A 449 -0.65 -25.01 17.63
N GLY A 450 -0.90 -24.84 18.94
CA GLY A 450 -0.62 -23.59 19.66
C GLY A 450 -1.45 -22.40 19.17
N GLY A 451 -2.63 -22.66 18.58
CA GLY A 451 -3.48 -21.63 17.98
C GLY A 451 -2.99 -21.10 16.63
N LYS A 452 -1.98 -21.74 16.03
CA LYS A 452 -1.48 -21.41 14.69
C LYS A 452 -2.10 -22.32 13.64
N TYR A 453 -2.18 -21.81 12.42
CA TYR A 453 -2.48 -22.61 11.23
C TYR A 453 -1.19 -23.25 10.70
N VAL A 454 -1.23 -24.55 10.43
CA VAL A 454 -0.15 -25.33 9.80
C VAL A 454 -0.63 -25.95 8.50
N LEU A 455 0.29 -26.33 7.61
CA LEU A 455 -0.08 -26.98 6.35
C LEU A 455 -0.70 -28.36 6.61
N ASP A 456 -1.91 -28.56 6.09
CA ASP A 456 -2.59 -29.86 6.05
C ASP A 456 -2.30 -30.53 4.70
N ASN A 457 -1.24 -31.35 4.63
CA ASN A 457 -0.75 -31.96 3.39
C ASN A 457 -1.26 -33.38 3.11
N GLY A 458 -2.19 -33.91 3.91
CA GLY A 458 -2.65 -35.29 3.77
C GLY A 458 -1.49 -36.31 3.74
N ASN A 459 -1.69 -37.44 3.03
CA ASN A 459 -0.69 -38.53 2.94
C ASN A 459 0.32 -38.36 1.79
N ASN A 460 0.16 -37.32 0.98
CA ASN A 460 1.03 -37.06 -0.17
C ASN A 460 2.01 -35.98 0.29
N ASN A 461 3.30 -36.30 0.41
CA ASN A 461 4.36 -35.33 0.75
C ASN A 461 4.40 -34.20 -0.29
N GLY A 462 3.51 -33.23 -0.17
CA GLY A 462 3.26 -32.18 -1.15
C GLY A 462 2.38 -31.09 -0.56
N VAL A 463 2.38 -29.92 -1.20
CA VAL A 463 1.66 -28.75 -0.69
C VAL A 463 0.15 -28.79 -0.99
N PHE A 464 -0.24 -29.50 -2.04
CA PHE A 464 -1.62 -29.55 -2.50
C PHE A 464 -2.33 -30.79 -2.00
N TYR A 465 -3.46 -30.61 -1.33
CA TYR A 465 -4.19 -31.69 -0.66
C TYR A 465 -4.61 -32.83 -1.63
N GLU A 466 -5.07 -32.49 -2.83
CA GLU A 466 -5.45 -33.45 -3.91
C GLU A 466 -4.51 -33.36 -5.13
N GLY A 467 -3.29 -32.87 -4.93
CA GLY A 467 -2.32 -32.57 -5.98
C GLY A 467 -2.63 -31.29 -6.77
N GLU A 468 -1.66 -30.83 -7.55
CA GLU A 468 -1.89 -29.78 -8.54
C GLU A 468 -2.60 -30.38 -9.77
N ARG A 469 -3.46 -29.57 -10.41
CA ARG A 469 -4.03 -29.95 -11.70
C ARG A 469 -3.64 -28.91 -12.73
N SER A 470 -3.25 -29.35 -13.92
CA SER A 470 -3.18 -28.51 -15.11
C SER A 470 -4.58 -28.49 -15.70
N VAL A 471 -5.24 -27.33 -15.77
CA VAL A 471 -6.72 -27.34 -15.84
C VAL A 471 -7.35 -26.50 -16.93
N LEU A 472 -6.59 -25.89 -17.82
CA LEU A 472 -7.22 -25.27 -18.98
C LEU A 472 -6.85 -26.02 -20.24
N GLU A 473 -7.61 -27.08 -20.53
CA GLU A 473 -7.81 -27.49 -21.93
C GLU A 473 -8.35 -26.27 -22.72
N ASN A 474 -8.41 -26.34 -24.07
CA ASN A 474 -8.80 -25.24 -24.98
C ASN A 474 -10.16 -24.53 -24.69
N THR A 475 -10.84 -24.84 -23.59
CA THR A 475 -12.10 -24.26 -23.12
C THR A 475 -11.93 -23.14 -22.10
N GLY A 476 -10.74 -22.96 -21.51
CA GLY A 476 -10.50 -21.93 -20.50
C GLY A 476 -11.16 -22.18 -19.14
N VAL A 477 -11.67 -23.40 -18.88
CA VAL A 477 -12.38 -23.75 -17.63
C VAL A 477 -11.75 -24.96 -16.94
N GLY A 478 -11.48 -24.81 -15.63
CA GLY A 478 -10.91 -25.87 -14.80
C GLY A 478 -11.65 -26.11 -13.49
N ASN A 479 -11.65 -27.36 -13.02
CA ASN A 479 -12.28 -27.77 -11.76
C ASN A 479 -11.32 -28.60 -10.89
N VAL A 480 -11.36 -28.37 -9.58
CA VAL A 480 -10.71 -29.14 -8.52
C VAL A 480 -11.72 -29.48 -7.44
N TRP A 481 -11.62 -30.66 -6.86
CA TRP A 481 -12.51 -31.11 -5.80
C TRP A 481 -11.71 -31.71 -4.66
N LEU A 482 -12.27 -31.62 -3.46
CA LEU A 482 -11.74 -32.18 -2.23
C LEU A 482 -12.89 -32.85 -1.47
N TYR A 483 -12.63 -34.04 -0.93
CA TYR A 483 -13.51 -34.72 0.01
C TYR A 483 -12.73 -34.95 1.30
N ASP A 484 -13.20 -34.38 2.41
CA ASP A 484 -12.50 -34.46 3.69
C ASP A 484 -13.43 -35.03 4.78
N SER A 485 -12.84 -35.78 5.71
CA SER A 485 -13.50 -36.41 6.86
C SER A 485 -12.52 -36.41 8.04
N PRO A 486 -12.20 -35.23 8.59
CA PRO A 486 -11.22 -35.13 9.65
C PRO A 486 -11.69 -35.96 10.86
N GLY A 487 -10.75 -36.64 11.48
CA GLY A 487 -11.01 -37.49 12.64
C GLY A 487 -9.74 -38.01 13.28
N THR A 488 -9.88 -38.62 14.46
CA THR A 488 -8.77 -39.24 15.18
C THR A 488 -9.22 -40.48 15.93
N SER A 489 -8.28 -41.41 16.11
CA SER A 489 -8.51 -42.61 16.91
C SER A 489 -8.67 -42.22 18.38
N VAL A 490 -9.77 -42.66 18.98
CA VAL A 490 -10.06 -42.53 20.41
C VAL A 490 -9.90 -43.85 21.15
N PHE A 491 -9.27 -44.87 20.55
CA PHE A 491 -9.27 -46.25 21.05
C PHE A 491 -8.80 -46.42 22.50
N TYR A 492 -7.86 -45.60 23.00
CA TYR A 492 -7.32 -45.70 24.35
C TYR A 492 -7.93 -44.71 25.35
N HIS A 493 -8.95 -43.97 24.93
CA HIS A 493 -9.53 -42.88 25.71
C HIS A 493 -10.82 -43.29 26.42
N THR A 494 -11.19 -42.58 27.48
CA THR A 494 -12.52 -42.66 28.13
C THR A 494 -13.30 -41.35 28.00
N SER A 495 -12.62 -40.25 27.74
CA SER A 495 -13.20 -39.02 27.22
C SER A 495 -12.27 -38.42 26.18
N PHE A 496 -12.84 -37.78 25.17
CA PHE A 496 -12.09 -37.14 24.11
C PHE A 496 -12.86 -35.93 23.58
N GLN A 497 -12.15 -34.84 23.30
CA GLN A 497 -12.67 -33.67 22.63
C GLN A 497 -11.68 -33.19 21.57
N ARG A 498 -12.22 -32.69 20.45
CA ARG A 498 -11.45 -32.16 19.33
C ARG A 498 -12.19 -30.98 18.70
N SER A 499 -11.42 -29.95 18.34
CA SER A 499 -11.86 -28.78 17.61
C SER A 499 -10.84 -28.48 16.52
N ASP A 500 -11.28 -28.50 15.27
CA ASP A 500 -10.44 -28.14 14.13
C ASP A 500 -11.02 -26.92 13.43
N SER A 501 -10.15 -26.00 13.03
CA SER A 501 -10.49 -24.87 12.17
C SER A 501 -9.58 -24.89 10.94
N PHE A 502 -10.18 -24.73 9.77
CA PHE A 502 -9.53 -24.87 8.48
C PHE A 502 -9.62 -23.60 7.65
N LYS A 503 -8.56 -23.33 6.89
CA LYS A 503 -8.55 -22.38 5.78
C LYS A 503 -8.19 -23.12 4.50
N THR A 504 -9.13 -23.21 3.56
CA THR A 504 -8.92 -23.82 2.25
C THR A 504 -8.84 -22.74 1.17
N TYR A 505 -7.74 -22.72 0.42
CA TYR A 505 -7.46 -21.75 -0.62
C TYR A 505 -7.54 -22.41 -2.00
N LEU A 506 -8.28 -21.78 -2.92
CA LEU A 506 -8.20 -22.08 -4.34
C LEU A 506 -7.09 -21.22 -4.96
N MET A 507 -6.01 -21.88 -5.35
CA MET A 507 -4.82 -21.26 -5.91
C MET A 507 -4.80 -21.38 -7.44
N TYR A 508 -4.20 -20.40 -8.10
CA TYR A 508 -4.03 -20.33 -9.54
C TYR A 508 -2.58 -20.02 -9.90
N LYS A 509 -2.08 -20.62 -10.99
CA LYS A 509 -0.76 -20.33 -11.55
C LYS A 509 -0.89 -20.18 -13.07
N PRO A 510 -0.52 -19.04 -13.66
CA PRO A 510 -0.73 -18.80 -15.09
C PRO A 510 0.17 -19.66 -15.97
N ASP A 511 1.42 -19.89 -15.57
CA ASP A 511 2.37 -20.72 -16.31
C ASP A 511 3.45 -21.30 -15.38
N ASP A 512 4.41 -22.03 -15.94
CA ASP A 512 5.47 -22.66 -15.13
C ASP A 512 6.46 -21.67 -14.50
N SER A 513 6.62 -20.48 -15.09
CA SER A 513 7.49 -19.40 -14.60
C SER A 513 6.80 -18.45 -13.61
N GLY A 514 5.46 -18.45 -13.57
CA GLY A 514 4.67 -17.65 -12.66
C GLY A 514 4.73 -18.12 -11.21
N ILE A 515 4.01 -17.40 -10.35
CA ILE A 515 3.75 -17.77 -8.96
C ILE A 515 2.30 -18.25 -8.79
N TRP A 516 2.10 -19.06 -7.76
CA TRP A 516 0.75 -19.37 -7.28
C TRP A 516 0.14 -18.14 -6.63
N VAL A 517 -1.08 -17.77 -7.01
CA VAL A 517 -1.85 -16.67 -6.43
C VAL A 517 -3.19 -17.20 -5.89
N PRO A 518 -3.64 -16.71 -4.73
CA PRO A 518 -4.93 -17.10 -4.19
C PRO A 518 -6.05 -16.42 -4.97
N LEU A 519 -7.11 -17.16 -5.30
CA LEU A 519 -8.32 -16.63 -5.92
C LEU A 519 -9.47 -16.57 -4.92
N MET A 520 -9.68 -17.66 -4.18
CA MET A 520 -10.77 -17.81 -3.21
C MET A 520 -10.25 -18.42 -1.90
N LYS A 521 -10.85 -18.03 -0.77
CA LYS A 521 -10.62 -18.63 0.56
C LYS A 521 -11.95 -19.08 1.15
N LEU A 522 -11.98 -20.32 1.63
CA LEU A 522 -13.07 -20.93 2.38
C LEU A 522 -12.59 -21.20 3.80
N GLU A 523 -13.31 -20.71 4.80
CA GLU A 523 -13.05 -21.00 6.22
C GLU A 523 -14.15 -21.91 6.74
N TRP A 524 -13.77 -22.97 7.46
CA TRP A 524 -14.71 -23.95 8.02
C TRP A 524 -14.14 -24.64 9.25
N ASP A 525 -15.00 -25.23 10.05
CA ASP A 525 -14.66 -25.82 11.35
C ASP A 525 -15.58 -26.99 11.70
N TRP A 526 -15.08 -27.85 12.60
CA TRP A 526 -15.89 -28.84 13.30
C TRP A 526 -15.38 -29.06 14.73
N GLN A 527 -16.28 -29.47 15.60
CA GLN A 527 -15.99 -29.80 17.00
C GLN A 527 -16.78 -31.03 17.42
N GLY A 528 -16.12 -31.99 18.06
CA GLY A 528 -16.75 -33.18 18.61
C GLY A 528 -16.21 -33.52 19.99
N SER A 529 -17.08 -34.00 20.88
CA SER A 529 -16.69 -34.61 22.14
C SER A 529 -17.45 -35.91 22.36
N ALA A 530 -16.76 -36.90 22.94
CA ALA A 530 -17.34 -38.19 23.27
C ALA A 530 -16.80 -38.72 24.60
N GLU A 531 -17.61 -39.53 25.28
CA GLU A 531 -17.28 -40.17 26.56
C GLU A 531 -17.69 -41.64 26.56
N ARG A 532 -17.00 -42.45 27.37
CA ARG A 532 -17.37 -43.84 27.66
C ARG A 532 -16.85 -44.26 29.03
N SER A 533 -17.58 -45.18 29.68
CA SER A 533 -17.25 -45.61 31.04
C SER A 533 -15.96 -46.44 31.17
N THR A 534 -15.61 -47.21 30.15
CA THR A 534 -14.39 -48.03 30.09
C THR A 534 -13.87 -48.11 28.66
N VAL A 535 -12.62 -48.54 28.46
CA VAL A 535 -12.03 -48.71 27.11
C VAL A 535 -12.74 -49.75 26.22
N PHE A 536 -13.65 -50.54 26.78
CA PHE A 536 -14.46 -51.53 26.07
C PHE A 536 -15.94 -51.17 26.02
N SER A 537 -16.32 -50.03 26.61
CA SER A 537 -17.70 -49.54 26.55
C SER A 537 -17.96 -48.83 25.22
N GLU A 538 -19.23 -48.74 24.84
CA GLU A 538 -19.67 -47.91 23.72
C GLU A 538 -19.40 -46.44 24.00
N TRP A 539 -19.11 -45.68 22.94
CA TRP A 539 -18.94 -44.24 22.99
C TRP A 539 -20.28 -43.53 22.93
N GLU A 540 -20.44 -42.51 23.77
CA GLU A 540 -21.54 -41.55 23.73
C GLU A 540 -20.99 -40.20 23.27
N VAL A 541 -21.53 -39.65 22.18
CA VAL A 541 -21.19 -38.29 21.74
C VAL A 541 -21.86 -37.30 22.67
N THR A 542 -21.07 -36.48 23.35
CA THR A 542 -21.54 -35.52 24.36
C THR A 542 -21.63 -34.08 23.83
N GLY A 543 -21.06 -33.80 22.66
CA GLY A 543 -21.06 -32.48 22.03
C GLY A 543 -20.67 -32.56 20.56
N SER A 544 -21.34 -31.77 19.72
CA SER A 544 -21.07 -31.70 18.29
C SER A 544 -21.44 -30.32 17.73
N SER A 545 -20.54 -29.72 16.95
CA SER A 545 -20.78 -28.49 16.16
C SER A 545 -19.98 -28.55 14.87
N HIS A 546 -20.46 -27.92 13.80
CA HIS A 546 -19.75 -27.81 12.53
C HIS A 546 -20.26 -26.62 11.73
N SER A 547 -19.47 -26.13 10.77
CA SER A 547 -19.95 -25.19 9.77
C SER A 547 -20.96 -25.86 8.84
N GLU A 548 -22.11 -25.25 8.55
CA GLU A 548 -23.08 -25.80 7.60
C GLU A 548 -22.88 -25.23 6.19
N ASN A 549 -22.45 -26.07 5.24
CA ASN A 549 -22.23 -25.71 3.83
C ASN A 549 -21.51 -24.36 3.61
N PRO A 550 -20.34 -24.10 4.23
CA PRO A 550 -19.66 -22.83 4.10
C PRO A 550 -19.29 -22.52 2.64
N SER A 551 -19.23 -21.24 2.27
CA SER A 551 -18.87 -20.80 0.92
C SER A 551 -17.61 -19.94 0.93
N GLY A 552 -16.77 -20.08 -0.09
CA GLY A 552 -15.55 -19.29 -0.21
C GLY A 552 -15.81 -17.88 -0.72
N GLY A 553 -15.02 -16.93 -0.22
CA GLY A 553 -14.96 -15.54 -0.71
C GLY A 553 -13.70 -15.28 -1.53
N ALA A 554 -13.73 -14.27 -2.40
CA ALA A 554 -12.54 -13.82 -3.11
C ALA A 554 -11.48 -13.32 -2.11
N THR A 555 -10.21 -13.60 -2.38
CA THR A 555 -9.12 -13.17 -1.49
C THR A 555 -7.86 -12.84 -2.29
N THR A 556 -6.97 -12.06 -1.66
CA THR A 556 -5.57 -11.85 -2.06
C THR A 556 -4.60 -12.25 -0.94
N GLU A 557 -5.13 -12.73 0.20
CA GLU A 557 -4.36 -13.27 1.32
C GLU A 557 -3.71 -14.58 0.89
N PHE A 558 -2.38 -14.62 0.90
CA PHE A 558 -1.64 -15.84 0.63
C PHE A 558 -1.78 -16.82 1.82
N PRO A 559 -1.88 -18.14 1.57
CA PRO A 559 -1.71 -19.10 2.65
C PRO A 559 -0.27 -19.03 3.13
N GLU A 560 -0.10 -18.87 4.44
CA GLU A 560 1.20 -18.79 5.13
C GLU A 560 1.24 -19.84 6.25
N TRP A 561 2.33 -20.60 6.31
CA TRP A 561 2.63 -21.56 7.38
C TRP A 561 4.14 -21.61 7.62
N ASP A 562 4.54 -22.00 8.83
CA ASP A 562 5.94 -22.22 9.21
C ASP A 562 6.26 -23.71 9.45
N GLN A 563 5.24 -24.58 9.41
CA GLN A 563 5.33 -26.02 9.68
C GLN A 563 4.24 -26.80 8.92
N SER A 564 4.50 -28.07 8.63
CA SER A 564 3.46 -29.00 8.16
C SER A 564 2.88 -29.83 9.32
N TRP A 565 1.65 -30.31 9.14
CA TRP A 565 1.00 -31.24 10.06
C TRP A 565 1.87 -32.47 10.35
N ASN A 566 2.57 -32.97 9.34
CA ASN A 566 3.45 -34.14 9.45
C ASN A 566 4.73 -33.87 10.26
N ASP A 567 5.14 -32.61 10.43
CA ASP A 567 6.32 -32.25 11.24
C ASP A 567 6.01 -32.14 12.74
N LEU A 568 4.73 -32.05 13.11
CA LEU A 568 4.27 -31.96 14.50
C LEU A 568 4.04 -33.32 15.18
N ASN A 569 4.05 -34.42 14.40
CA ASN A 569 3.83 -35.80 14.84
C ASN A 569 5.12 -36.61 14.75
#